data_AF-A0A958IIH8-F1
#
_entry.id   AF-A0A958IIH8-F1
#
_cell.length_a   1.000
_cell.length_b   1.000
_cell.length_c   1.000
_cell.angle_alpha   90.00
_cell.angle_beta   90.00
_cell.angle_gamma   90.00
#
_symmetry.space_group_name_H-M   'P 1'
#
loop_
_entity.id
_entity.type
_entity.pdbx_description
1 polymer ?
#
loop_
_entity_poly.entity_id
_entity_poly.type
_entity_poly.pdbx_seq_one_letter_code
_entity_poly.pdbx_strand_id
1 'polypeptide(L)'
;SVQDPNHVSNNFDHDCTQCHSTSAWEPANFDHSSTQFPLTGAHTSVNCATCHTQGYQVQLPIDCYSCHDNDFNSVQDPNHVSNNFDHDCTQCHSTSAWEPADFDHSATQFPLTGAHTSANCVQCHSQGYVNTPVLCYACHQPDYDSTNDPDHSAAQFPTTCEDCHSTSAWEPADWDHDGQYFPIYSGRHRNEWDTCKDCHTNSSNYQVFDCITACHSRAHNRDQGSEGCYRCHPDGNESMIRNPF
;
A
#
# COMPACT_ATOMS: atom_id res chain seq x y z
N SER A 1 -46.31 2.59 -0.92
CA SER A 1 -46.75 3.73 -1.73
C SER A 1 -45.94 4.94 -1.30
N VAL A 2 -45.24 5.59 -2.22
CA VAL A 2 -44.56 6.86 -1.91
C VAL A 2 -45.67 7.88 -1.67
N GLN A 3 -45.71 8.47 -0.48
CA GLN A 3 -46.77 9.41 -0.11
C GLN A 3 -46.46 10.77 -0.75
N ASP A 4 -47.47 11.41 -1.34
CA ASP A 4 -47.37 12.74 -1.91
C ASP A 4 -46.85 13.73 -0.85
N PRO A 5 -45.75 14.47 -1.09
CA PRO A 5 -45.29 15.48 -0.18
C PRO A 5 -46.40 16.52 0.03
N ASN A 6 -46.75 16.80 1.29
CA ASN A 6 -47.74 17.81 1.58
C ASN A 6 -47.18 19.19 1.20
N HIS A 7 -47.67 19.73 0.09
CA HIS A 7 -47.20 20.97 -0.51
C HIS A 7 -47.37 22.18 0.42
N VAL A 8 -48.42 22.18 1.23
CA VAL A 8 -48.72 23.26 2.19
C VAL A 8 -47.77 23.20 3.38
N SER A 9 -47.59 22.01 3.98
CA SER A 9 -46.75 21.90 5.18
C SER A 9 -45.26 22.07 4.90
N ASN A 10 -44.82 21.72 3.69
CA ASN A 10 -43.43 21.86 3.25
C ASN A 10 -43.19 23.16 2.47
N ASN A 11 -44.16 24.08 2.42
CA ASN A 11 -44.01 25.38 1.75
C ASN A 11 -43.51 25.28 0.29
N PHE A 12 -44.04 24.31 -0.46
CA PHE A 12 -43.80 24.23 -1.90
C PHE A 12 -44.53 25.37 -2.61
N ASP A 13 -43.84 26.03 -3.53
CA ASP A 13 -44.41 27.09 -4.38
C ASP A 13 -45.57 26.55 -5.22
N HIS A 14 -46.47 27.47 -5.55
CA HIS A 14 -47.68 27.23 -6.31
C HIS A 14 -47.44 27.27 -7.82
N ASP A 15 -46.20 27.49 -8.28
CA ASP A 15 -45.81 27.25 -9.66
C ASP A 15 -45.61 25.75 -9.92
N CYS A 16 -46.74 25.04 -10.08
CA CYS A 16 -46.77 23.60 -10.28
C CYS A 16 -45.96 23.13 -11.49
N THR A 17 -45.70 24.01 -12.48
CA THR A 17 -45.02 23.66 -13.73
C THR A 17 -43.52 23.41 -13.55
N GLN A 18 -42.96 23.79 -12.40
CA GLN A 18 -41.56 23.50 -12.05
C GLN A 18 -41.32 22.01 -11.78
N CYS A 19 -42.35 21.30 -11.31
CA CYS A 19 -42.24 19.91 -10.86
C CYS A 19 -43.24 18.96 -11.52
N HIS A 20 -44.32 19.48 -12.10
CA HIS A 20 -45.37 18.67 -12.71
C HIS A 20 -45.55 19.05 -14.18
N SER A 21 -45.98 18.09 -14.98
CA SER A 21 -46.37 18.33 -16.37
C SER A 21 -47.86 18.09 -16.56
N THR A 22 -48.45 18.78 -17.53
CA THR A 22 -49.86 18.58 -17.89
C THR A 22 -50.11 17.25 -18.63
N SER A 23 -49.05 16.60 -19.13
CA SER A 23 -49.11 15.29 -19.78
C SER A 23 -48.95 14.12 -18.80
N ALA A 24 -48.24 14.33 -17.70
CA ALA A 24 -48.11 13.39 -16.59
C ALA A 24 -47.89 14.16 -15.29
N TRP A 25 -48.89 14.12 -14.40
CA TRP A 25 -48.86 14.85 -13.12
C TRP A 25 -48.04 14.13 -12.06
N GLU A 26 -48.04 12.80 -12.06
CA GLU A 26 -47.26 11.96 -11.14
C GLU A 26 -46.42 10.93 -11.90
N PRO A 27 -45.19 10.67 -11.44
CA PRO A 27 -44.47 11.40 -10.39
C PRO A 27 -44.05 12.80 -10.87
N ALA A 28 -43.65 13.67 -9.93
CA ALA A 28 -43.00 14.93 -10.28
C ALA A 28 -41.75 14.67 -11.16
N ASN A 29 -41.48 15.53 -12.13
CA ASN A 29 -40.45 15.37 -13.15
C ASN A 29 -39.26 16.35 -13.00
N PHE A 30 -39.06 16.90 -11.79
CA PHE A 30 -37.95 17.81 -11.54
C PHE A 30 -36.60 17.09 -11.63
N ASP A 31 -35.71 17.61 -12.48
CA ASP A 31 -34.42 16.99 -12.79
C ASP A 31 -33.27 17.54 -11.91
N HIS A 32 -32.88 16.77 -10.90
CA HIS A 32 -31.75 17.11 -10.02
C HIS A 32 -30.39 17.08 -10.73
N SER A 33 -30.25 16.46 -11.90
CA SER A 33 -28.98 16.42 -12.64
C SER A 33 -28.52 17.79 -13.12
N SER A 34 -29.44 18.76 -13.18
CA SER A 34 -29.18 20.16 -13.50
C SER A 34 -28.75 21.02 -12.30
N THR A 35 -28.77 20.46 -11.09
CA THR A 35 -28.48 21.17 -9.84
C THR A 35 -27.06 20.89 -9.34
N GLN A 36 -26.65 21.53 -8.24
CA GLN A 36 -25.37 21.26 -7.58
C GLN A 36 -25.35 19.93 -6.80
N PHE A 37 -26.49 19.25 -6.68
CA PHE A 37 -26.58 17.94 -6.02
C PHE A 37 -27.35 16.94 -6.89
N PRO A 38 -26.70 16.38 -7.93
CA PRO A 38 -27.28 15.31 -8.73
C PRO A 38 -27.57 14.08 -7.86
N LEU A 39 -28.83 13.64 -7.82
CA LEU A 39 -29.20 12.41 -7.14
C LEU A 39 -28.69 11.22 -7.94
N THR A 40 -27.80 10.43 -7.33
CA THR A 40 -27.18 9.24 -7.93
C THR A 40 -27.28 8.04 -7.01
N GLY A 41 -27.17 6.83 -7.57
CA GLY A 41 -27.23 5.59 -6.80
C GLY A 41 -28.51 5.46 -5.97
N ALA A 42 -28.39 5.12 -4.68
CA ALA A 42 -29.55 4.95 -3.80
C ALA A 42 -30.42 6.21 -3.65
N HIS A 43 -29.83 7.40 -3.82
CA HIS A 43 -30.52 8.68 -3.70
C HIS A 43 -31.53 8.95 -4.82
N THR A 44 -31.50 8.23 -5.95
CA THR A 44 -32.44 8.46 -7.07
C THR A 44 -33.89 8.15 -6.73
N SER A 45 -34.14 7.47 -5.60
CA SER A 45 -35.47 7.06 -5.15
C SER A 45 -35.97 7.81 -3.92
N VAL A 46 -35.20 8.80 -3.41
CA VAL A 46 -35.56 9.56 -2.22
C VAL A 46 -36.76 10.48 -2.50
N ASN A 47 -37.63 10.65 -1.50
CA ASN A 47 -38.75 11.59 -1.61
C ASN A 47 -38.26 13.03 -1.38
N CYS A 48 -38.79 13.99 -2.15
CA CYS A 48 -38.43 15.41 -2.04
C CYS A 48 -38.56 15.94 -0.60
N ALA A 49 -39.60 15.54 0.14
CA ALA A 49 -39.86 16.00 1.51
C ALA A 49 -38.87 15.45 2.55
N THR A 50 -38.07 14.43 2.22
CA THR A 50 -36.98 13.96 3.08
C THR A 50 -35.93 15.05 3.27
N CYS A 51 -35.66 15.83 2.22
CA CYS A 51 -34.65 16.88 2.24
C CYS A 51 -35.29 18.28 2.35
N HIS A 52 -36.33 18.56 1.57
CA HIS A 52 -36.99 19.87 1.52
C HIS A 52 -38.10 20.04 2.57
N THR A 53 -37.75 19.81 3.84
CA THR A 53 -38.66 19.91 4.99
C THR A 53 -39.14 21.35 5.27
N GLN A 54 -38.37 22.34 4.82
CA GLN A 54 -38.65 23.78 4.98
C GLN A 54 -38.94 24.47 3.64
N GLY A 55 -39.20 23.69 2.59
CA GLY A 55 -39.40 24.16 1.22
C GLY A 55 -38.12 24.18 0.38
N TYR A 56 -38.30 24.24 -0.93
CA TYR A 56 -37.21 24.07 -1.90
C TYR A 56 -36.31 25.31 -2.05
N GLN A 57 -36.77 26.48 -1.58
CA GLN A 57 -35.98 27.73 -1.64
C GLN A 57 -34.85 27.76 -0.60
N VAL A 58 -34.89 26.87 0.38
CA VAL A 58 -33.84 26.73 1.38
C VAL A 58 -32.65 26.00 0.75
N GLN A 59 -31.49 26.65 0.77
CA GLN A 59 -30.25 26.01 0.36
C GLN A 59 -29.86 24.95 1.39
N LEU A 60 -29.78 23.70 0.93
CA LEU A 60 -29.39 22.56 1.76
C LEU A 60 -27.87 22.33 1.67
N PRO A 61 -27.26 21.78 2.73
CA PRO A 61 -25.92 21.23 2.61
C PRO A 61 -25.92 20.08 1.58
N ILE A 62 -24.80 19.94 0.87
CA ILE A 62 -24.64 18.97 -0.22
C ILE A 62 -23.50 17.98 0.03
N ASP A 63 -22.76 18.14 1.14
CA ASP A 63 -21.81 17.15 1.61
C ASP A 63 -22.54 15.99 2.30
N CYS A 64 -21.96 14.78 2.19
CA CYS A 64 -22.56 13.57 2.71
C CYS A 64 -22.78 13.65 4.23
N TYR A 65 -21.78 14.14 4.96
CA TYR A 65 -21.77 14.15 6.42
C TYR A 65 -22.90 14.99 7.02
N SER A 66 -23.23 16.14 6.43
CA SER A 66 -24.31 17.00 6.95
C SER A 66 -25.69 16.33 6.99
N CYS A 67 -25.92 15.28 6.18
CA CYS A 67 -27.13 14.48 6.23
C CYS A 67 -26.94 13.13 6.94
N HIS A 68 -25.74 12.57 6.84
CA HIS A 68 -25.39 11.23 7.33
C HIS A 68 -24.50 11.29 8.60
N ASP A 69 -24.65 12.32 9.43
CA ASP A 69 -23.86 12.49 10.66
C ASP A 69 -24.10 11.35 11.66
N ASN A 70 -25.35 10.93 11.81
CA ASN A 70 -25.72 9.81 12.67
C ASN A 70 -25.15 8.49 12.14
N ASP A 71 -25.19 8.29 10.82
CA ASP A 71 -24.61 7.11 10.19
C ASP A 71 -23.10 7.10 10.45
N PHE A 72 -22.40 8.21 10.15
CA PHE A 72 -20.96 8.37 10.42
C PHE A 72 -20.59 8.11 11.88
N ASN A 73 -21.36 8.66 12.84
CA ASN A 73 -21.07 8.55 14.26
C ASN A 73 -21.44 7.17 14.86
N SER A 74 -22.26 6.37 14.18
CA SER A 74 -22.76 5.09 14.70
C SER A 74 -21.94 3.88 14.30
N VAL A 75 -21.16 3.96 13.21
CA VAL A 75 -20.30 2.86 12.74
C VAL A 75 -19.27 2.48 13.80
N GLN A 76 -19.09 1.17 14.03
CA GLN A 76 -18.13 0.64 15.02
C GLN A 76 -16.93 -0.07 14.39
N ASP A 77 -17.04 -0.52 13.13
CA ASP A 77 -15.99 -1.28 12.48
C ASP A 77 -15.89 -0.94 10.98
N PRO A 78 -14.91 -0.12 10.57
CA PRO A 78 -14.05 0.71 11.43
C PRO A 78 -14.84 1.86 12.05
N ASN A 79 -14.64 2.16 13.34
CA ASN A 79 -15.29 3.30 13.98
C ASN A 79 -14.73 4.63 13.43
N HIS A 80 -15.55 5.40 12.70
CA HIS A 80 -15.08 6.60 12.02
C HIS A 80 -14.58 7.69 12.99
N VAL A 81 -15.25 7.86 14.12
CA VAL A 81 -14.96 8.90 15.11
C VAL A 81 -13.65 8.61 15.85
N SER A 82 -13.48 7.39 16.38
CA SER A 82 -12.27 7.02 17.11
C SER A 82 -11.04 6.96 16.20
N ASN A 83 -11.24 6.67 14.92
CA ASN A 83 -10.19 6.67 13.91
C ASN A 83 -9.94 8.04 13.27
N ASN A 84 -10.71 9.07 13.66
CA ASN A 84 -10.59 10.43 13.15
C ASN A 84 -10.62 10.50 11.61
N PHE A 85 -11.54 9.74 10.99
CA PHE A 85 -11.78 9.86 9.56
C PHE A 85 -12.31 11.25 9.21
N ASP A 86 -11.93 11.71 8.03
CA ASP A 86 -12.51 12.94 7.49
C ASP A 86 -13.96 12.72 7.06
N HIS A 87 -14.64 13.82 6.76
CA HIS A 87 -16.04 13.83 6.34
C HIS A 87 -16.22 13.74 4.82
N ASP A 88 -15.14 13.54 4.06
CA ASP A 88 -15.19 13.24 2.63
C ASP A 88 -15.45 11.75 2.44
N CYS A 89 -16.72 11.38 2.58
CA CYS A 89 -17.18 9.99 2.47
C CYS A 89 -16.83 9.36 1.11
N THR A 90 -16.59 10.16 0.06
CA THR A 90 -16.36 9.68 -1.30
C THR A 90 -14.99 9.02 -1.50
N GLN A 91 -14.09 9.16 -0.52
CA GLN A 91 -12.81 8.44 -0.49
C GLN A 91 -12.99 6.92 -0.33
N CYS A 92 -14.08 6.50 0.33
CA CYS A 92 -14.31 5.11 0.71
C CYS A 92 -15.67 4.57 0.25
N HIS A 93 -16.68 5.44 0.15
CA HIS A 93 -18.06 5.05 -0.14
C HIS A 93 -18.50 5.59 -1.50
N SER A 94 -19.43 4.87 -2.13
CA SER A 94 -20.11 5.34 -3.33
C SER A 94 -21.61 5.46 -3.10
N THR A 95 -22.28 6.35 -3.82
CA THR A 95 -23.75 6.45 -3.78
C THR A 95 -24.44 5.19 -4.32
N SER A 96 -23.74 4.39 -5.14
CA SER A 96 -24.24 3.14 -5.72
C SER A 96 -24.13 1.93 -4.79
N ALA A 97 -23.06 1.87 -4.00
CA ALA A 97 -22.76 0.80 -3.06
C ALA A 97 -22.05 1.43 -1.87
N TRP A 98 -22.79 1.56 -0.77
CA TRP A 98 -22.27 2.12 0.47
C TRP A 98 -21.39 1.10 1.22
N GLU A 99 -21.76 -0.19 1.11
CA GLU A 99 -21.03 -1.32 1.67
C GLU A 99 -20.77 -2.40 0.60
N PRO A 100 -19.59 -3.06 0.61
CA PRO A 100 -18.43 -2.69 1.43
C PRO A 100 -17.84 -1.34 0.97
N ALA A 101 -17.23 -0.62 1.90
CA ALA A 101 -16.39 0.51 1.54
C ALA A 101 -15.16 0.02 0.77
N ASP A 102 -14.72 0.79 -0.22
CA ASP A 102 -13.51 0.51 -1.00
C ASP A 102 -12.58 1.71 -0.91
N PHE A 103 -11.35 1.47 -0.48
CA PHE A 103 -10.33 2.51 -0.35
C PHE A 103 -9.11 2.13 -1.18
N ASP A 104 -8.81 2.96 -2.17
CA ASP A 104 -7.74 2.72 -3.14
C ASP A 104 -6.36 3.03 -2.53
N HIS A 105 -5.68 1.99 -2.06
CA HIS A 105 -4.32 2.09 -1.56
C HIS A 105 -3.29 2.43 -2.65
N SER A 106 -3.60 2.23 -3.94
CA SER A 106 -2.66 2.50 -5.04
C SER A 106 -2.32 3.98 -5.19
N ALA A 107 -3.19 4.86 -4.69
CA ALA A 107 -3.00 6.30 -4.65
C ALA A 107 -2.28 6.79 -3.39
N THR A 108 -1.93 5.91 -2.46
CA THR A 108 -1.29 6.27 -1.17
C THR A 108 0.24 6.14 -1.23
N GLN A 109 0.91 6.50 -0.13
CA GLN A 109 2.35 6.29 0.00
C GLN A 109 2.74 4.81 0.17
N PHE A 110 1.78 3.93 0.41
CA PHE A 110 2.02 2.49 0.55
C PHE A 110 1.03 1.68 -0.31
N PRO A 111 1.29 1.57 -1.63
CA PRO A 111 0.51 0.69 -2.49
C PRO A 111 0.61 -0.77 -2.04
N LEU A 112 -0.54 -1.39 -1.78
CA LEU A 112 -0.60 -2.81 -1.42
C LEU A 112 -0.19 -3.66 -2.62
N THR A 113 0.96 -4.31 -2.52
CA THR A 113 1.54 -5.17 -3.58
C THR A 113 2.00 -6.50 -3.00
N GLY A 114 2.09 -7.52 -3.87
CA GLY A 114 2.53 -8.85 -3.48
C GLY A 114 1.72 -9.43 -2.31
N ALA A 115 2.41 -9.93 -1.27
CA ALA A 115 1.78 -10.52 -0.10
C ALA A 115 0.85 -9.57 0.69
N HIS A 116 1.03 -8.25 0.55
CA HIS A 116 0.19 -7.26 1.25
C HIS A 116 -1.18 -7.04 0.60
N THR A 117 -1.42 -7.56 -0.61
CA THR A 117 -2.70 -7.37 -1.33
C THR A 117 -3.90 -8.00 -0.64
N SER A 118 -3.68 -9.00 0.21
CA SER A 118 -4.71 -9.65 1.01
C SER A 118 -4.77 -9.16 2.46
N ALA A 119 -4.05 -8.09 2.80
CA ALA A 119 -4.04 -7.55 4.15
C ALA A 119 -5.40 -6.92 4.49
N ASN A 120 -5.93 -7.25 5.66
CA ASN A 120 -7.10 -6.59 6.23
C ASN A 120 -6.68 -5.25 6.84
N CYS A 121 -7.55 -4.25 6.79
CA CYS A 121 -7.27 -2.88 7.25
C CYS A 121 -6.67 -2.86 8.67
N VAL A 122 -7.25 -3.64 9.59
CA VAL A 122 -6.84 -3.67 11.01
C VAL A 122 -5.46 -4.29 11.24
N GLN A 123 -4.89 -5.02 10.27
CA GLN A 123 -3.52 -5.55 10.39
C GLN A 123 -2.48 -4.42 10.42
N CYS A 124 -2.74 -3.33 9.70
CA CYS A 124 -1.88 -2.15 9.68
C CYS A 124 -2.43 -1.02 10.56
N HIS A 125 -3.75 -0.81 10.53
CA HIS A 125 -4.44 0.30 11.19
C HIS A 125 -4.96 -0.03 12.60
N SER A 126 -4.30 -0.95 13.31
CA SER A 126 -4.71 -1.36 14.67
C SER A 126 -4.65 -0.24 15.72
N GLN A 127 -3.84 0.80 15.47
CA GLN A 127 -3.70 1.99 16.31
C GLN A 127 -4.36 3.22 15.67
N GLY A 128 -5.23 3.00 14.69
CA GLY A 128 -5.86 4.03 13.88
C GLY A 128 -5.27 4.16 12.48
N TYR A 129 -5.86 5.07 11.70
CA TYR A 129 -5.60 5.25 10.27
C TYR A 129 -4.69 6.44 9.95
N VAL A 130 -4.21 7.12 10.99
CA VAL A 130 -3.24 8.20 10.88
C VAL A 130 -1.86 7.69 11.31
N ASN A 131 -0.81 8.17 10.65
CA ASN A 131 0.59 7.84 10.97
C ASN A 131 0.91 6.34 10.98
N THR A 132 0.19 5.54 10.18
CA THR A 132 0.53 4.13 9.99
C THR A 132 1.93 4.01 9.39
N PRO A 133 2.85 3.23 10.00
CA PRO A 133 4.19 3.08 9.46
C PRO A 133 4.17 2.49 8.05
N VAL A 134 5.01 3.03 7.16
CA VAL A 134 5.13 2.60 5.76
C VAL A 134 6.48 1.96 5.44
N LEU A 135 7.40 1.97 6.41
CA LEU A 135 8.72 1.34 6.25
C LEU A 135 8.64 -0.13 6.61
N CYS A 136 9.21 -0.99 5.77
CA CYS A 136 9.24 -2.45 5.94
C CYS A 136 9.68 -2.85 7.35
N TYR A 137 10.84 -2.34 7.80
CA TYR A 137 11.41 -2.62 9.12
C TYR A 137 10.49 -2.21 10.28
N ALA A 138 9.68 -1.17 10.15
CA ALA A 138 8.82 -0.72 11.24
C ALA A 138 7.76 -1.78 11.63
N CYS A 139 7.37 -2.64 10.69
CA CYS A 139 6.45 -3.76 10.94
C CYS A 139 7.20 -5.09 11.06
N HIS A 140 8.24 -5.29 10.24
CA HIS A 140 9.00 -6.53 10.14
C HIS A 140 10.29 -6.53 10.96
N GLN A 141 10.43 -5.66 11.96
CA GLN A 141 11.57 -5.66 12.87
C GLN A 141 11.82 -7.04 13.50
N PRO A 142 10.80 -7.78 14.00
CA PRO A 142 11.03 -9.12 14.54
C PRO A 142 11.60 -10.10 13.51
N ASP A 143 11.16 -10.01 12.26
CA ASP A 143 11.65 -10.87 11.17
C ASP A 143 13.10 -10.51 10.84
N TYR A 144 13.41 -9.22 10.73
CA TYR A 144 14.77 -8.71 10.55
C TYR A 144 15.70 -9.18 11.67
N ASP A 145 15.32 -8.96 12.93
CA ASP A 145 16.12 -9.27 14.12
C ASP A 145 16.31 -10.78 14.35
N SER A 146 15.44 -11.62 13.78
CA SER A 146 15.50 -13.08 13.92
C SER A 146 16.07 -13.82 12.72
N THR A 147 16.41 -13.12 11.63
CA THR A 147 17.06 -13.74 10.47
C THR A 147 18.50 -14.12 10.83
N ASN A 148 18.94 -15.32 10.45
CA ASN A 148 20.29 -15.84 10.76
C ASN A 148 21.09 -16.28 9.52
N ASP A 149 20.48 -16.27 8.32
CA ASP A 149 21.13 -16.70 7.08
C ASP A 149 20.63 -15.85 5.89
N PRO A 150 21.27 -14.70 5.60
CA PRO A 150 22.32 -14.06 6.39
C PRO A 150 21.79 -13.40 7.68
N ASP A 151 22.62 -13.27 8.73
CA ASP A 151 22.24 -12.57 9.96
C ASP A 151 22.24 -11.05 9.73
N HIS A 152 21.05 -10.47 9.56
CA HIS A 152 20.89 -9.04 9.25
C HIS A 152 21.43 -8.12 10.34
N SER A 153 21.06 -8.39 11.59
CA SER A 153 21.41 -7.52 12.72
C SER A 153 22.90 -7.59 13.04
N ALA A 154 23.50 -8.78 13.04
CA ALA A 154 24.92 -8.93 13.34
C ALA A 154 25.81 -8.42 12.20
N ALA A 155 25.41 -8.64 10.94
CA ALA A 155 26.12 -8.11 9.77
C ALA A 155 25.88 -6.61 9.53
N GLN A 156 24.99 -5.98 10.30
CA GLN A 156 24.64 -4.56 10.18
C GLN A 156 24.10 -4.21 8.79
N PHE A 157 23.28 -5.09 8.21
CA PHE A 157 22.59 -4.78 6.95
C PHE A 157 21.66 -3.56 7.11
N PRO A 158 21.35 -2.84 6.03
CA PRO A 158 20.46 -1.70 6.12
C PRO A 158 19.01 -2.16 6.33
N THR A 159 18.18 -1.25 6.86
CA THR A 159 16.74 -1.48 7.04
C THR A 159 15.90 -1.06 5.83
N THR A 160 16.55 -0.69 4.72
CA THR A 160 15.97 -0.50 3.38
C THR A 160 15.80 -1.87 2.73
N CYS A 161 14.82 -2.63 3.21
CA CYS A 161 14.58 -4.01 2.77
C CYS A 161 14.39 -4.12 1.26
N GLU A 162 13.81 -3.11 0.63
CA GLU A 162 13.54 -3.00 -0.80
C GLU A 162 14.79 -2.97 -1.69
N ASP A 163 15.98 -2.77 -1.10
CA ASP A 163 17.25 -2.88 -1.84
C ASP A 163 17.57 -4.33 -2.25
N CYS A 164 16.97 -5.30 -1.54
CA CYS A 164 17.23 -6.73 -1.72
C CYS A 164 15.96 -7.59 -1.80
N HIS A 165 14.85 -7.16 -1.20
CA HIS A 165 13.63 -7.94 -1.11
C HIS A 165 12.48 -7.25 -1.84
N SER A 166 11.53 -8.03 -2.35
CA SER A 166 10.31 -7.51 -2.94
C SER A 166 9.09 -8.04 -2.21
N THR A 167 7.99 -7.28 -2.27
CA THR A 167 6.71 -7.72 -1.68
C THR A 167 6.12 -8.94 -2.38
N SER A 168 6.51 -9.22 -3.63
CA SER A 168 6.06 -10.36 -4.44
C SER A 168 6.93 -11.60 -4.30
N ALA A 169 8.23 -11.44 -4.06
CA ALA A 169 9.19 -12.50 -3.82
C ALA A 169 10.18 -12.02 -2.76
N TRP A 170 9.95 -12.49 -1.52
CA TRP A 170 10.82 -12.15 -0.39
C TRP A 170 12.10 -13.00 -0.39
N GLU A 171 11.97 -14.27 -0.77
CA GLU A 171 13.08 -15.22 -0.93
C GLU A 171 13.06 -15.86 -2.33
N PRO A 172 14.23 -15.99 -2.99
CA PRO A 172 15.52 -15.43 -2.59
C PRO A 172 15.54 -13.90 -2.70
N ALA A 173 16.49 -13.25 -2.01
CA ALA A 173 16.75 -11.83 -2.21
C ALA A 173 17.24 -11.58 -3.66
N ASP A 174 16.75 -10.51 -4.27
CA ASP A 174 17.16 -10.03 -5.60
C ASP A 174 18.02 -8.77 -5.43
N TRP A 175 19.33 -8.93 -5.60
CA TRP A 175 20.28 -7.84 -5.49
C TRP A 175 21.50 -8.10 -6.37
N ASP A 176 22.15 -7.02 -6.83
CA ASP A 176 23.30 -7.11 -7.72
C ASP A 176 24.61 -7.35 -6.94
N HIS A 177 24.97 -8.63 -6.77
CA HIS A 177 26.27 -9.03 -6.20
C HIS A 177 27.42 -8.81 -7.18
N ASP A 178 27.33 -9.29 -8.41
CA ASP A 178 28.45 -9.28 -9.38
C ASP A 178 28.82 -7.87 -9.83
N GLY A 179 27.88 -6.91 -9.83
CA GLY A 179 28.14 -5.52 -10.20
C GLY A 179 28.74 -4.68 -9.08
N GLN A 180 28.55 -5.07 -7.82
CA GLN A 180 29.05 -4.34 -6.64
C GLN A 180 30.25 -5.01 -5.98
N TYR A 181 30.36 -6.33 -6.08
CA TYR A 181 31.33 -7.16 -5.39
C TYR A 181 31.94 -8.22 -6.33
N PHE A 182 32.69 -9.17 -5.76
CA PHE A 182 33.36 -10.23 -6.50
C PHE A 182 32.37 -11.04 -7.36
N PRO A 183 32.61 -11.20 -8.68
CA PRO A 183 31.66 -11.90 -9.55
C PRO A 183 31.56 -13.41 -9.24
N ILE A 184 30.37 -13.85 -8.85
CA ILE A 184 30.06 -15.23 -8.45
C ILE A 184 28.94 -15.86 -9.30
N TYR A 185 28.08 -15.05 -9.93
CA TYR A 185 27.02 -15.53 -10.83
C TYR A 185 27.47 -15.66 -12.30
N SER A 186 28.75 -15.40 -12.57
CA SER A 186 29.33 -15.42 -13.90
C SER A 186 30.65 -16.21 -13.97
N GLY A 187 31.19 -16.38 -15.19
CA GLY A 187 32.46 -17.06 -15.40
C GLY A 187 32.49 -18.51 -14.90
N ARG A 188 33.58 -18.89 -14.22
CA ARG A 188 33.79 -20.24 -13.66
C ARG A 188 33.17 -20.43 -12.27
N HIS A 189 32.73 -19.38 -11.60
CA HIS A 189 32.07 -19.49 -10.28
C HIS A 189 30.56 -19.70 -10.41
N ARG A 190 29.99 -19.40 -11.58
CA ARG A 190 28.57 -19.57 -11.86
C ARG A 190 28.09 -21.00 -11.58
N ASN A 191 27.11 -21.12 -10.69
CA ASN A 191 26.48 -22.39 -10.25
C ASN A 191 27.42 -23.34 -9.50
N GLU A 192 28.56 -22.88 -8.98
CA GLU A 192 29.48 -23.71 -8.19
C GLU A 192 29.27 -23.58 -6.67
N TRP A 193 28.29 -22.77 -6.25
CA TRP A 193 27.97 -22.44 -4.86
C TRP A 193 26.45 -22.25 -4.74
N ASP A 194 25.90 -22.54 -3.57
CA ASP A 194 24.45 -22.52 -3.32
C ASP A 194 24.05 -21.54 -2.20
N THR A 195 25.00 -21.17 -1.33
CA THR A 195 24.73 -20.34 -0.15
C THR A 195 25.83 -19.30 0.06
N CYS A 196 25.48 -18.18 0.69
CA CYS A 196 26.43 -17.10 0.96
C CYS A 196 27.61 -17.59 1.82
N LYS A 197 27.36 -18.54 2.74
CA LYS A 197 28.37 -19.13 3.62
C LYS A 197 29.44 -19.98 2.92
N ASP A 198 29.20 -20.37 1.66
CA ASP A 198 30.18 -21.12 0.87
C ASP A 198 31.45 -20.28 0.60
N CYS A 199 31.29 -18.95 0.55
CA CYS A 199 32.39 -18.01 0.44
C CYS A 199 32.57 -17.18 1.72
N HIS A 200 31.48 -16.73 2.35
CA HIS A 200 31.50 -15.87 3.54
C HIS A 200 31.51 -16.70 4.82
N THR A 201 32.68 -16.84 5.44
CA THR A 201 32.88 -17.77 6.56
C THR A 201 32.40 -17.23 7.91
N ASN A 202 31.94 -15.98 7.97
CA ASN A 202 31.39 -15.35 9.15
C ASN A 202 30.00 -14.75 8.85
N SER A 203 28.95 -15.36 9.40
CA SER A 203 27.56 -14.91 9.24
C SER A 203 27.28 -13.54 9.85
N SER A 204 28.11 -13.08 10.80
CA SER A 204 28.00 -11.76 11.41
C SER A 204 28.89 -10.72 10.72
N ASN A 205 29.70 -11.11 9.73
CA ASN A 205 30.53 -10.17 8.97
C ASN A 205 30.85 -10.73 7.58
N TYR A 206 30.03 -10.35 6.60
CA TYR A 206 30.18 -10.76 5.21
C TYR A 206 31.42 -10.15 4.52
N GLN A 207 32.20 -9.30 5.18
CA GLN A 207 33.53 -8.91 4.68
C GLN A 207 34.58 -10.01 4.90
N VAL A 208 34.27 -11.04 5.70
CA VAL A 208 35.17 -12.19 5.93
C VAL A 208 34.83 -13.30 4.95
N PHE A 209 35.74 -13.58 4.04
CA PHE A 209 35.57 -14.60 3.00
C PHE A 209 36.79 -15.51 2.86
N ASP A 210 36.58 -16.69 2.27
CA ASP A 210 37.65 -17.63 1.97
C ASP A 210 37.59 -18.16 0.53
N CYS A 211 38.66 -17.93 -0.23
CA CYS A 211 38.79 -18.50 -1.58
C CYS A 211 39.55 -19.85 -1.54
N ILE A 212 40.43 -20.02 -0.55
CA ILE A 212 41.55 -20.95 -0.63
C ILE A 212 41.23 -22.31 -0.04
N THR A 213 40.56 -22.34 1.10
CA THR A 213 40.35 -23.55 1.91
C THR A 213 39.31 -24.45 1.29
N ALA A 214 38.21 -23.87 0.80
CA ALA A 214 37.13 -24.62 0.18
C ALA A 214 37.43 -25.03 -1.28
N CYS A 215 37.89 -24.08 -2.11
CA CYS A 215 37.92 -24.28 -3.58
C CYS A 215 39.33 -24.18 -4.17
N HIS A 216 40.10 -23.13 -3.86
CA HIS A 216 41.40 -22.86 -4.49
C HIS A 216 42.60 -23.40 -3.67
N SER A 217 42.55 -24.67 -3.30
CA SER A 217 43.57 -25.32 -2.45
C SER A 217 44.98 -25.37 -3.05
N ARG A 218 45.11 -25.21 -4.38
CA ARG A 218 46.38 -25.19 -5.13
C ARG A 218 46.73 -23.82 -5.73
N ALA A 219 46.17 -22.74 -5.18
CA ALA A 219 46.50 -21.39 -5.62
C ALA A 219 47.99 -21.06 -5.45
N HIS A 220 48.48 -20.13 -6.27
CA HIS A 220 49.79 -19.51 -6.07
C HIS A 220 49.68 -18.45 -4.95
N ASN A 221 50.82 -18.11 -4.32
CA ASN A 221 50.90 -17.06 -3.29
C ASN A 221 49.84 -17.18 -2.17
N ARG A 222 49.55 -18.40 -1.71
CA ARG A 222 48.55 -18.67 -0.65
C ARG A 222 48.87 -17.99 0.68
N ASP A 223 50.14 -17.64 0.89
CA ASP A 223 50.61 -16.87 2.05
C ASP A 223 49.99 -15.47 2.13
N GLN A 224 49.47 -14.94 1.02
CA GLN A 224 48.78 -13.64 0.98
C GLN A 224 47.31 -13.71 1.47
N GLY A 225 46.78 -14.90 1.71
CA GLY A 225 45.39 -15.13 2.13
C GLY A 225 44.36 -14.72 1.07
N SER A 226 43.08 -14.94 1.39
CA SER A 226 41.95 -14.67 0.48
C SER A 226 41.85 -13.19 0.08
N GLU A 227 42.16 -12.27 1.00
CA GLU A 227 42.22 -10.82 0.72
C GLU A 227 43.31 -10.47 -0.32
N GLY A 228 44.47 -11.13 -0.23
CA GLY A 228 45.53 -10.97 -1.23
C GLY A 228 45.14 -11.52 -2.59
N CYS A 229 44.46 -12.67 -2.62
CA CYS A 229 43.91 -13.24 -3.84
C CYS A 229 42.90 -12.29 -4.50
N TYR A 230 41.95 -11.74 -3.73
CA TYR A 230 40.94 -10.80 -4.22
C TYR A 230 41.57 -9.54 -4.82
N ARG A 231 42.61 -8.98 -4.19
CA ARG A 231 43.31 -7.79 -4.71
C ARG A 231 43.95 -8.00 -6.08
N CYS A 232 44.51 -9.19 -6.33
CA CYS A 232 45.16 -9.52 -7.60
C CYS A 232 44.17 -10.03 -8.67
N HIS A 233 43.10 -10.69 -8.22
CA HIS A 233 42.05 -11.30 -9.06
C HIS A 233 40.66 -10.78 -8.65
N PRO A 234 40.35 -9.49 -8.83
CA PRO A 234 39.08 -8.90 -8.38
C PRO A 234 37.86 -9.43 -9.15
N ASP A 235 38.08 -10.01 -10.32
CA ASP A 235 37.10 -10.60 -11.23
C ASP A 235 37.14 -12.14 -11.24
N GLY A 236 37.93 -12.75 -10.35
CA GLY A 236 38.05 -14.20 -10.23
C GLY A 236 38.74 -14.88 -11.41
N ASN A 237 39.29 -14.12 -12.35
CA ASN A 237 39.95 -14.64 -13.54
C ASN A 237 41.45 -14.81 -13.30
N GLU A 238 41.93 -16.05 -13.43
CA GLU A 238 43.34 -16.42 -13.29
C GLU A 238 44.26 -15.69 -14.30
N SER A 239 43.73 -15.27 -15.45
CA SER A 239 44.49 -14.62 -16.54
C SER A 239 44.61 -13.09 -16.42
N MET A 240 43.84 -12.45 -15.53
CA MET A 240 43.82 -10.99 -15.36
C MET A 240 44.54 -10.61 -14.06
N ILE A 241 45.87 -10.63 -14.06
CA ILE A 241 46.65 -10.12 -12.92
C ILE A 241 46.68 -8.59 -13.03
N ARG A 242 45.96 -7.87 -12.16
CA ARG A 242 46.22 -6.43 -11.99
C ARG A 242 47.50 -6.27 -11.18
N ASN A 243 48.52 -5.67 -11.80
CA ASN A 243 49.80 -5.43 -11.14
C ASN A 243 49.58 -4.41 -10.00
N PRO A 244 49.85 -4.76 -8.73
CA PRO A 244 49.73 -3.81 -7.64
C PRO A 244 50.97 -2.91 -7.71
N PHE A 245 50.82 -1.76 -8.37
CA PHE A 245 51.76 -0.66 -8.23
C PHE A 245 51.33 0.24 -7.08
#